data_AF-A0A938NC90-F1
#
_entry.id   AF-A0A938NC90-F1
#
_cell.length_a   1.000
_cell.length_b   1.000
_cell.length_c   1.000
_cell.angle_alpha   90.00
_cell.angle_beta   90.00
_cell.angle_gamma   90.00
#
_symmetry.space_group_name_H-M   'P 1'
#
loop_
_entity.id
_entity.type
_entity.pdbx_description
1 polymer ?
#
loop_
_entity_poly.entity_id
_entity_poly.type
_entity_poly.pdbx_seq_one_letter_code
_entity_poly.pdbx_strand_id
1 'polypeptide(L)'
;MKLLRLLPLLLAVGILAGACSDDELAPTGDDNETATVATTDNGDGTFTTVVDAGYLTATEWIYVDLEAGTQVTPADPAASTEWDLAFKFANIILNGGANGSGAAALHAYDDGAFATLATAPETVYLTDTGTGDAGQAFNAGTGWYDYDPISHAFAIRPDRYYAIRRADGSYIKLKMIDFVDGAGTPGFPTFVWAPIAGDFAVATALAGAARETVIVAAPLGSSDWVYFSLATGLAASPADPANADDYDLALNFANIRLNGGTNGTGGVGLVAFDDTGYAALATAPAAGYISDTGTGDSGLAFNTGSGWYTYDFMTHTMNVNADRYYAIAGADGRHYKLRVNAFHYESGVAAHLKLEWEPIAAP
;
A
#
# COMPACT_ATOMS: atom_id res chain seq x y z
N MET A 1 -15.51 -93.98 19.01
CA MET A 1 -14.05 -94.23 19.13
C MET A 1 -13.46 -93.25 20.12
N LYS A 2 -13.09 -93.75 21.31
CA LYS A 2 -12.31 -93.05 22.33
C LYS A 2 -10.83 -93.31 22.04
N LEU A 3 -10.00 -92.27 21.91
CA LEU A 3 -8.56 -92.33 22.13
C LEU A 3 -8.14 -90.99 22.80
N LEU A 4 -7.91 -90.93 24.11
CA LEU A 4 -6.70 -91.33 24.87
C LEU A 4 -5.53 -90.34 24.59
N ARG A 5 -5.48 -89.21 25.32
CA ARG A 5 -4.62 -88.91 26.49
C ARG A 5 -3.11 -89.04 26.25
N LEU A 6 -2.39 -87.91 26.35
CA LEU A 6 -1.06 -87.81 26.96
C LEU A 6 -0.78 -86.35 27.38
N LEU A 7 -0.75 -86.11 28.70
CA LEU A 7 0.04 -85.06 29.37
C LEU A 7 1.23 -85.82 30.00
N PRO A 8 2.48 -85.32 29.96
CA PRO A 8 2.99 -84.31 30.93
C PRO A 8 3.94 -83.31 30.19
N LEU A 9 4.65 -82.31 30.73
CA LEU A 9 5.29 -82.06 32.01
C LEU A 9 5.63 -80.55 32.08
N LEU A 10 5.63 -80.04 33.30
CA LEU A 10 5.89 -78.68 33.77
C LEU A 10 7.27 -78.10 33.36
N LEU A 11 7.31 -76.85 32.88
CA LEU A 11 8.33 -75.86 33.27
C LEU A 11 7.77 -74.44 33.13
N ALA A 12 7.37 -73.85 34.26
CA ALA A 12 7.00 -72.44 34.35
C ALA A 12 8.27 -71.60 34.45
N VAL A 13 8.49 -70.72 33.47
CA VAL A 13 9.40 -69.57 33.61
C VAL A 13 8.52 -68.34 33.73
N GLY A 14 8.55 -67.71 34.90
CA GLY A 14 7.89 -66.44 35.14
C GLY A 14 8.66 -65.31 34.45
N ILE A 15 7.93 -64.47 33.71
CA ILE A 15 8.36 -63.12 33.40
C ILE A 15 7.42 -62.21 34.19
N LEU A 16 8.02 -61.43 35.10
CA LEU A 16 7.39 -60.35 35.83
C LEU A 16 6.82 -59.33 34.82
N ALA A 17 5.50 -59.15 34.84
CA ALA A 17 4.87 -57.91 34.42
C ALA A 17 4.65 -57.07 35.68
N GLY A 18 5.24 -55.89 35.74
CA GLY A 18 5.06 -54.95 36.84
C GLY A 18 6.00 -53.76 36.79
N ALA A 19 5.55 -52.69 36.11
CA ALA A 19 5.88 -51.27 36.32
C ALA A 19 5.25 -50.49 35.15
N CYS A 20 4.64 -49.32 35.28
CA CYS A 20 4.25 -48.48 36.41
C CYS A 20 3.28 -47.44 35.82
N SER A 21 2.27 -47.06 36.62
CA SER A 21 1.49 -45.81 36.64
C SER A 21 1.34 -44.99 35.36
N ASP A 22 0.07 -44.74 35.04
CA ASP A 22 -0.42 -43.59 34.28
C ASP A 22 0.26 -42.29 34.76
N ASP A 23 1.26 -41.83 34.02
CA ASP A 23 1.59 -40.41 33.92
C ASP A 23 1.36 -40.06 32.45
N GLU A 24 0.23 -39.40 32.24
CA GLU A 24 -0.07 -38.60 31.06
C GLU A 24 1.06 -37.57 30.95
N LEU A 25 2.07 -37.87 30.13
CA LEU A 25 2.94 -36.82 29.60
C LEU A 25 2.06 -35.98 28.69
N ALA A 26 1.42 -34.97 29.30
CA ALA A 26 0.91 -33.82 28.58
C ALA A 26 2.00 -33.41 27.59
N PRO A 27 1.68 -33.18 26.31
CA PRO A 27 2.62 -32.56 25.41
C PRO A 27 2.97 -31.22 26.07
N THR A 28 4.18 -31.10 26.59
CA THR A 28 4.73 -29.80 26.93
C THR A 28 4.77 -29.06 25.61
N GLY A 29 3.81 -28.16 25.42
CA GLY A 29 3.87 -27.15 24.39
C GLY A 29 5.22 -26.47 24.54
N ASP A 30 6.11 -26.78 23.61
CA ASP A 30 7.12 -25.84 23.18
C ASP A 30 6.46 -25.10 22.03
N ASP A 31 5.61 -24.16 22.39
CA ASP A 31 4.92 -23.20 21.53
C ASP A 31 5.87 -22.08 21.08
N ASN A 32 7.15 -22.41 20.89
CA ASN A 32 8.04 -21.58 20.10
C ASN A 32 7.74 -21.83 18.61
N GLU A 33 6.51 -21.47 18.21
CA GLU A 33 6.13 -21.26 16.83
C GLU A 33 7.06 -20.17 16.31
N THR A 34 8.19 -20.57 15.72
CA THR A 34 9.09 -19.64 15.04
C THR A 34 8.24 -18.90 14.02
N ALA A 35 8.15 -17.57 14.20
CA ALA A 35 7.40 -16.74 13.28
C ALA A 35 7.87 -17.04 11.85
N THR A 36 6.93 -17.50 11.03
CA THR A 36 7.06 -17.74 9.58
C THR A 36 7.43 -16.47 8.82
N VAL A 37 7.23 -15.29 9.42
CA VAL A 37 7.67 -14.01 8.88
C VAL A 37 8.46 -13.30 9.96
N ALA A 38 9.69 -12.91 9.63
CA ALA A 38 10.53 -12.10 10.50
C ALA A 38 11.02 -10.88 9.73
N THR A 39 10.70 -9.69 10.23
CA THR A 39 11.18 -8.42 9.68
C THR A 39 12.14 -7.74 10.64
N THR A 40 13.31 -7.36 10.12
CA THR A 40 14.34 -6.62 10.85
C THR A 40 14.46 -5.21 10.27
N ASP A 41 14.39 -4.19 11.12
CA ASP A 41 14.77 -2.82 10.76
C ASP A 41 16.30 -2.71 10.73
N ASN A 42 16.85 -2.29 9.59
CA ASN A 42 18.30 -2.17 9.41
C ASN A 42 18.87 -0.85 9.95
N GLY A 43 18.02 0.09 10.38
CA GLY A 43 18.41 1.39 10.95
C GLY A 43 18.81 2.45 9.92
N ASP A 44 18.64 2.16 8.62
CA ASP A 44 18.93 3.07 7.51
C ASP A 44 17.69 3.40 6.66
N GLY A 45 16.50 3.08 7.19
CA GLY A 45 15.23 3.23 6.48
C GLY A 45 14.90 2.04 5.57
N THR A 46 15.74 1.01 5.54
CA THR A 46 15.41 -0.29 4.92
C THR A 46 15.05 -1.34 5.96
N PHE A 47 14.28 -2.32 5.52
CA PHE A 47 13.86 -3.49 6.27
C PHE A 47 14.31 -4.74 5.53
N THR A 48 14.67 -5.77 6.30
CA THR A 48 14.93 -7.11 5.76
C THR A 48 13.87 -8.06 6.29
N THR A 49 13.11 -8.66 5.39
CA THR A 49 12.08 -9.64 5.72
C THR A 49 12.49 -11.02 5.21
N VAL A 50 12.38 -12.01 6.09
CA VAL A 50 12.52 -13.43 5.81
C VAL A 50 11.15 -14.06 5.94
N VAL A 51 10.76 -14.87 4.96
CA VAL A 51 9.50 -15.63 4.99
C VAL A 51 9.83 -17.12 4.90
N ASP A 52 9.45 -17.92 5.89
CA ASP A 52 9.36 -19.38 5.77
C ASP A 52 8.14 -19.72 4.95
N ALA A 53 8.33 -19.86 3.64
CA ALA A 53 7.27 -20.16 2.68
C ALA A 53 7.09 -21.68 2.47
N GLY A 54 7.67 -22.50 3.34
CA GLY A 54 7.66 -23.96 3.25
C GLY A 54 8.46 -24.49 2.05
N TYR A 55 8.37 -25.80 1.82
CA TYR A 55 9.09 -26.49 0.75
C TYR A 55 8.26 -26.57 -0.55
N LEU A 56 8.78 -27.20 -1.60
CA LEU A 56 8.08 -27.32 -2.90
C LEU A 56 6.67 -27.94 -2.84
N THR A 57 6.35 -28.64 -1.74
CA THR A 57 5.04 -29.28 -1.48
C THR A 57 4.11 -28.41 -0.65
N ALA A 58 4.48 -27.17 -0.32
CA ALA A 58 3.64 -26.24 0.42
C ALA A 58 2.30 -26.03 -0.29
N THR A 59 1.21 -26.10 0.47
CA THR A 59 -0.16 -25.92 -0.04
C THR A 59 -0.78 -24.60 0.40
N GLU A 60 -0.24 -23.99 1.45
CA GLU A 60 -0.75 -22.77 2.06
C GLU A 60 0.08 -21.55 1.66
N TRP A 61 -0.58 -20.40 1.60
CA TRP A 61 0.06 -19.12 1.36
C TRP A 61 0.37 -18.44 2.69
N ILE A 62 1.57 -17.89 2.80
CA ILE A 62 1.99 -17.04 3.91
C ILE A 62 1.73 -15.59 3.49
N TYR A 63 0.66 -14.99 4.02
CA TYR A 63 0.27 -13.61 3.74
C TYR A 63 1.04 -12.65 4.64
N VAL A 64 1.69 -11.66 4.05
CA VAL A 64 2.56 -10.71 4.75
C VAL A 64 1.95 -9.33 4.68
N ASP A 65 1.81 -8.69 5.84
CA ASP A 65 1.61 -7.25 5.97
C ASP A 65 3.01 -6.62 6.10
N LEU A 66 3.42 -5.84 5.09
CA LEU A 66 4.75 -5.24 5.10
C LEU A 66 4.84 -4.08 6.10
N GLU A 67 3.73 -3.39 6.39
CA GLU A 67 3.70 -2.32 7.37
C GLU A 67 3.87 -2.85 8.79
N ALA A 68 3.10 -3.89 9.13
CA ALA A 68 3.24 -4.57 10.41
C ALA A 68 4.55 -5.38 10.48
N GLY A 69 5.11 -5.77 9.33
CA GLY A 69 6.31 -6.59 9.21
C GLY A 69 6.08 -8.05 9.64
N THR A 70 4.83 -8.52 9.63
CA THR A 70 4.41 -9.80 10.19
C THR A 70 3.49 -10.57 9.25
N GLN A 71 3.30 -11.87 9.52
CA GLN A 71 2.24 -12.64 8.88
C GLN A 71 0.86 -12.15 9.34
N VAL A 72 -0.11 -12.19 8.43
CA VAL A 72 -1.54 -12.07 8.70
C VAL A 72 -2.30 -13.31 8.21
N THR A 73 -3.52 -13.52 8.70
CA THR A 73 -4.37 -14.68 8.35
C THR A 73 -5.77 -14.23 7.95
N PRO A 74 -5.93 -13.62 6.76
CA PRO A 74 -7.23 -13.12 6.32
C PRO A 74 -8.22 -14.27 6.10
N ALA A 75 -9.45 -14.10 6.59
CA ALA A 75 -10.50 -15.12 6.45
C ALA A 75 -10.94 -15.33 4.99
N ASP A 76 -10.92 -14.24 4.20
CA ASP A 76 -11.09 -14.26 2.75
C ASP A 76 -9.97 -13.41 2.11
N PRO A 77 -8.83 -14.02 1.75
CA PRO A 77 -7.69 -13.28 1.23
C PRO A 77 -8.00 -12.49 -0.04
N ALA A 78 -8.88 -13.00 -0.90
CA ALA A 78 -9.23 -12.36 -2.17
C ALA A 78 -10.02 -11.05 -1.97
N ALA A 79 -10.67 -10.88 -0.81
CA ALA A 79 -11.44 -9.70 -0.46
C ALA A 79 -10.81 -8.85 0.66
N SER A 80 -9.64 -9.25 1.18
CA SER A 80 -8.98 -8.59 2.32
C SER A 80 -7.95 -7.56 1.88
N THR A 81 -7.83 -6.47 2.64
CA THR A 81 -6.77 -5.45 2.51
C THR A 81 -5.67 -5.60 3.57
N GLU A 82 -5.69 -6.67 4.37
CA GLU A 82 -4.77 -6.87 5.50
C GLU A 82 -3.36 -7.32 5.08
N TRP A 83 -3.16 -7.68 3.82
CA TRP A 83 -1.90 -8.24 3.32
C TRP A 83 -1.43 -7.51 2.06
N ASP A 84 -0.12 -7.48 1.84
CA ASP A 84 0.49 -6.86 0.67
C ASP A 84 0.98 -7.90 -0.34
N LEU A 85 1.74 -8.87 0.16
CA LEU A 85 2.35 -9.96 -0.60
C LEU A 85 2.00 -11.30 0.06
N ALA A 86 1.85 -12.35 -0.72
CA ALA A 86 1.78 -13.70 -0.17
C ALA A 86 2.78 -14.64 -0.85
N PHE A 87 3.35 -15.54 -0.06
CA PHE A 87 4.42 -16.44 -0.47
C PHE A 87 3.99 -17.89 -0.33
N LYS A 88 4.40 -18.72 -1.29
CA LYS A 88 4.30 -20.18 -1.21
C LYS A 88 5.47 -20.79 -1.95
N PHE A 89 6.44 -21.33 -1.22
CA PHE A 89 7.75 -21.68 -1.74
C PHE A 89 8.33 -20.52 -2.58
N ALA A 90 8.58 -20.73 -3.88
CA ALA A 90 9.10 -19.71 -4.79
C ALA A 90 8.03 -18.82 -5.46
N ASN A 91 6.75 -19.05 -5.16
CA ASN A 91 5.66 -18.29 -5.72
C ASN A 91 5.36 -17.06 -4.87
N ILE A 92 5.11 -15.92 -5.53
CA ILE A 92 4.79 -14.65 -4.90
C ILE A 92 3.56 -14.07 -5.61
N ILE A 93 2.52 -13.77 -4.85
CA ILE A 93 1.31 -13.09 -5.33
C ILE A 93 1.15 -11.72 -4.69
N LEU A 94 0.50 -10.83 -5.43
CA LEU A 94 0.17 -9.46 -5.03
C LEU A 94 -1.27 -9.39 -4.52
N ASN A 95 -1.53 -8.53 -3.52
CA ASN A 95 -2.91 -8.13 -3.20
C ASN A 95 -3.44 -7.13 -4.24
N GLY A 96 -3.67 -7.63 -5.44
CA GLY A 96 -4.20 -6.92 -6.59
C GLY A 96 -4.33 -7.83 -7.79
N GLY A 97 -4.94 -7.33 -8.87
CA GLY A 97 -5.22 -8.13 -10.05
C GLY A 97 -6.13 -9.32 -9.73
N ALA A 98 -5.69 -10.53 -10.09
CA ALA A 98 -6.50 -11.74 -9.94
C ALA A 98 -6.54 -12.34 -8.52
N ASN A 99 -5.62 -11.96 -7.62
CA ASN A 99 -5.48 -12.62 -6.31
C ASN A 99 -6.01 -11.82 -5.12
N GLY A 100 -6.27 -10.52 -5.28
CA GLY A 100 -6.69 -9.66 -4.17
C GLY A 100 -7.47 -8.44 -4.63
N SER A 101 -8.22 -7.85 -3.70
CA SER A 101 -9.07 -6.68 -3.92
C SER A 101 -8.29 -5.35 -3.87
N GLY A 102 -7.04 -5.38 -3.41
CA GLY A 102 -6.16 -4.21 -3.33
C GLY A 102 -5.64 -3.72 -4.68
N ALA A 103 -4.90 -2.61 -4.64
CA ALA A 103 -4.32 -1.97 -5.81
C ALA A 103 -2.92 -2.50 -6.20
N ALA A 104 -2.47 -3.59 -5.58
CA ALA A 104 -1.05 -3.96 -5.63
C ALA A 104 -0.59 -4.33 -7.04
N ALA A 105 0.55 -3.79 -7.43
CA ALA A 105 1.14 -3.96 -8.75
C ALA A 105 2.65 -3.67 -8.69
N LEU A 106 3.46 -4.25 -9.58
CA LEU A 106 4.91 -4.07 -9.58
C LEU A 106 5.47 -3.59 -10.92
N HIS A 107 6.55 -2.84 -10.87
CA HIS A 107 7.43 -2.60 -12.00
C HIS A 107 8.81 -3.19 -11.68
N ALA A 108 9.35 -3.98 -12.59
CA ALA A 108 10.65 -4.62 -12.43
C ALA A 108 11.74 -3.88 -13.19
N TYR A 109 12.90 -3.75 -12.55
CA TYR A 109 14.14 -3.28 -13.13
C TYR A 109 15.10 -4.46 -13.22
N ASP A 110 15.77 -4.63 -14.35
CA ASP A 110 16.81 -5.66 -14.54
C ASP A 110 18.24 -5.09 -14.47
N ASP A 111 18.35 -3.77 -14.34
CA ASP A 111 19.58 -3.02 -14.20
C ASP A 111 19.33 -1.73 -13.37
N GLY A 112 20.42 -1.02 -13.02
CA GLY A 112 20.35 0.20 -12.23
C GLY A 112 20.67 0.00 -10.75
N ALA A 113 20.29 0.97 -9.92
CA ALA A 113 20.68 1.01 -8.50
C ALA A 113 19.46 1.07 -7.58
N PHE A 114 19.15 -0.08 -6.95
CA PHE A 114 18.15 -0.19 -5.88
C PHE A 114 18.30 0.91 -4.81
N ALA A 115 19.54 1.26 -4.44
CA ALA A 115 19.81 2.30 -3.45
C ALA A 115 19.26 3.67 -3.85
N THR A 116 19.31 4.03 -5.14
CA THR A 116 18.90 5.36 -5.63
C THR A 116 17.43 5.46 -6.00
N LEU A 117 16.70 4.33 -6.05
CA LEU A 117 15.25 4.37 -6.25
C LEU A 117 14.61 4.96 -5.00
N ALA A 118 14.25 6.24 -5.06
CA ALA A 118 13.62 6.99 -3.96
C ALA A 118 12.17 7.37 -4.27
N THR A 119 11.81 7.34 -5.55
CA THR A 119 10.47 7.65 -6.05
C THR A 119 10.03 6.55 -7.01
N ALA A 120 8.79 6.11 -6.90
CA ALA A 120 8.17 5.13 -7.77
C ALA A 120 8.06 5.72 -9.19
N PRO A 121 8.43 4.98 -10.24
CA PRO A 121 8.38 5.48 -11.62
C PRO A 121 6.94 5.66 -12.13
N GLU A 122 6.75 6.69 -12.97
CA GLU A 122 5.63 6.83 -13.91
C GLU A 122 5.77 5.82 -15.07
N THR A 123 5.36 4.58 -14.84
CA THR A 123 5.48 3.48 -15.81
C THR A 123 4.32 2.49 -15.66
N VAL A 124 4.30 1.46 -16.52
CA VAL A 124 3.35 0.37 -16.40
C VAL A 124 3.75 -0.55 -15.24
N TYR A 125 2.80 -0.78 -14.34
CA TYR A 125 2.89 -1.77 -13.28
C TYR A 125 2.09 -3.01 -13.68
N LEU A 126 2.69 -4.17 -13.48
CA LEU A 126 2.11 -5.48 -13.71
C LEU A 126 1.34 -5.92 -12.47
N THR A 127 0.16 -6.48 -12.69
CA THR A 127 -0.64 -7.19 -11.68
C THR A 127 -0.61 -8.67 -11.98
N ASP A 128 -0.99 -9.50 -11.01
CA ASP A 128 -1.22 -10.92 -11.26
C ASP A 128 -2.39 -11.10 -12.24
N THR A 129 -2.20 -11.94 -13.25
CA THR A 129 -3.20 -12.22 -14.30
C THR A 129 -3.95 -13.53 -14.08
N GLY A 130 -3.49 -14.36 -13.14
CA GLY A 130 -4.09 -15.63 -12.79
C GLY A 130 -4.10 -15.84 -11.28
N THR A 131 -4.86 -16.84 -10.82
CA THR A 131 -4.99 -17.14 -9.39
C THR A 131 -3.94 -18.16 -8.94
N GLY A 132 -3.46 -17.99 -7.71
CA GLY A 132 -2.54 -18.92 -7.06
C GLY A 132 -1.20 -19.04 -7.81
N ASP A 133 -0.90 -20.23 -8.34
CA ASP A 133 0.41 -20.53 -8.91
C ASP A 133 0.58 -20.07 -10.37
N ALA A 134 -0.45 -19.48 -10.97
CA ALA A 134 -0.47 -19.11 -12.38
C ALA A 134 -0.49 -17.59 -12.56
N GLY A 135 0.30 -17.09 -13.53
CA GLY A 135 0.20 -15.70 -13.97
C GLY A 135 0.68 -14.66 -12.95
N GLN A 136 1.66 -15.01 -12.10
CA GLN A 136 2.22 -14.10 -11.10
C GLN A 136 3.09 -13.03 -11.76
N ALA A 137 2.93 -11.77 -11.35
CA ALA A 137 3.71 -10.65 -11.87
C ALA A 137 5.21 -10.79 -11.54
N PHE A 138 5.56 -11.34 -10.38
CA PHE A 138 6.96 -11.58 -9.99
C PHE A 138 7.69 -12.59 -10.89
N ASN A 139 6.94 -13.49 -11.51
CA ASN A 139 7.43 -14.50 -12.44
C ASN A 139 7.21 -14.12 -13.92
N ALA A 140 6.72 -12.89 -14.19
CA ALA A 140 6.62 -12.38 -15.55
C ALA A 140 8.02 -12.11 -16.15
N GLY A 141 8.15 -12.32 -17.46
CA GLY A 141 9.42 -12.14 -18.17
C GLY A 141 10.46 -13.16 -17.71
N THR A 142 11.59 -12.68 -17.18
CA THR A 142 12.72 -13.50 -16.69
C THR A 142 12.52 -14.00 -15.26
N GLY A 143 11.49 -13.52 -14.55
CA GLY A 143 11.23 -13.86 -13.16
C GLY A 143 12.28 -13.33 -12.16
N TRP A 144 12.07 -13.59 -10.88
CA TRP A 144 12.93 -13.09 -9.80
C TRP A 144 14.16 -13.97 -9.50
N TYR A 145 14.21 -15.19 -10.06
CA TYR A 145 15.29 -16.16 -9.88
C TYR A 145 15.61 -16.90 -11.19
N ASP A 146 16.81 -17.49 -11.23
CA ASP A 146 17.19 -18.54 -12.17
C ASP A 146 17.12 -19.90 -11.48
N TYR A 147 16.58 -20.89 -12.17
CA TYR A 147 16.52 -22.27 -11.68
C TYR A 147 17.42 -23.17 -12.53
N ASP A 148 18.35 -23.86 -11.87
CA ASP A 148 19.15 -24.90 -12.49
C ASP A 148 18.46 -26.26 -12.30
N PRO A 149 17.92 -26.89 -13.35
CA PRO A 149 17.24 -28.17 -13.24
C PRO A 149 18.19 -29.35 -12.95
N ILE A 150 19.51 -29.17 -13.06
CA ILE A 150 20.50 -30.22 -12.78
C ILE A 150 20.84 -30.24 -11.29
N SER A 151 21.18 -29.08 -10.73
CA SER A 151 21.52 -28.95 -9.31
C SER A 151 20.32 -28.68 -8.42
N HIS A 152 19.14 -28.41 -9.00
CA HIS A 152 17.95 -27.92 -8.31
C HIS A 152 18.19 -26.63 -7.51
N ALA A 153 19.21 -25.86 -7.89
CA ALA A 153 19.57 -24.61 -7.23
C ALA A 153 18.70 -23.45 -7.74
N PHE A 154 18.33 -22.58 -6.80
CA PHE A 154 17.65 -21.32 -7.05
C PHE A 154 18.69 -20.20 -6.88
N ALA A 155 19.00 -19.50 -7.96
CA ALA A 155 19.91 -18.37 -7.94
C ALA A 155 19.10 -17.07 -8.04
N ILE A 156 19.20 -16.22 -7.02
CA ILE A 156 18.56 -14.90 -7.03
C ILE A 156 19.22 -14.03 -8.09
N ARG A 157 18.41 -13.28 -8.85
CA ARG A 157 18.93 -12.30 -9.81
C ARG A 157 19.42 -11.06 -9.06
N PRO A 158 20.74 -10.81 -8.96
CA PRO A 158 21.26 -9.79 -8.05
C PRO A 158 21.02 -8.37 -8.54
N ASP A 159 20.79 -8.15 -9.83
CA ASP A 159 20.54 -6.82 -10.40
C ASP A 159 19.05 -6.50 -10.49
N ARG A 160 18.18 -7.49 -10.25
CA ARG A 160 16.74 -7.30 -10.35
C ARG A 160 16.17 -6.71 -9.07
N TYR A 161 15.39 -5.65 -9.20
CA TYR A 161 14.65 -5.03 -8.11
C TYR A 161 13.34 -4.45 -8.61
N TYR A 162 12.48 -4.03 -7.69
CA TYR A 162 11.10 -3.68 -7.97
C TYR A 162 10.74 -2.33 -7.37
N ALA A 163 9.94 -1.55 -8.09
CA ALA A 163 9.01 -0.62 -7.47
C ALA A 163 7.66 -1.32 -7.34
N ILE A 164 7.04 -1.29 -6.16
CA ILE A 164 5.78 -1.98 -5.90
C ILE A 164 4.80 -0.95 -5.35
N ARG A 165 3.64 -0.84 -6.00
CA ARG A 165 2.45 -0.24 -5.39
C ARG A 165 1.82 -1.32 -4.50
N ARG A 166 1.61 -1.01 -3.23
CA ARG A 166 0.96 -1.89 -2.23
C ARG A 166 -0.56 -1.92 -2.41
N ALA A 167 -1.22 -2.76 -1.61
CA ALA A 167 -2.68 -2.92 -1.63
C ALA A 167 -3.41 -1.60 -1.36
N ASP A 168 -2.86 -0.79 -0.45
CA ASP A 168 -3.35 0.52 -0.01
C ASP A 168 -2.98 1.69 -0.94
N GLY A 169 -2.22 1.41 -2.01
CA GLY A 169 -1.77 2.41 -2.98
C GLY A 169 -0.46 3.12 -2.63
N SER A 170 0.13 2.89 -1.46
CA SER A 170 1.48 3.37 -1.12
C SER A 170 2.57 2.59 -1.88
N TYR A 171 3.82 3.07 -1.86
CA TYR A 171 4.89 2.51 -2.66
C TYR A 171 6.09 2.07 -1.83
N ILE A 172 6.67 0.94 -2.24
CA ILE A 172 7.95 0.45 -1.72
C ILE A 172 8.89 0.16 -2.89
N LYS A 173 10.20 0.18 -2.59
CA LYS A 173 11.16 -0.60 -3.38
C LYS A 173 11.41 -1.92 -2.69
N LEU A 174 11.60 -2.98 -3.47
CA LEU A 174 11.90 -4.31 -2.96
C LEU A 174 12.98 -4.97 -3.82
N LYS A 175 13.87 -5.72 -3.18
CA LYS A 175 14.88 -6.53 -3.85
C LYS A 175 15.02 -7.88 -3.14
N MET A 176 14.84 -8.97 -3.89
CA MET A 176 15.11 -10.32 -3.41
C MET A 176 16.63 -10.47 -3.21
N ILE A 177 17.04 -11.08 -2.10
CA ILE A 177 18.46 -11.26 -1.76
C ILE A 177 18.81 -12.71 -1.42
N ASP A 178 17.86 -13.51 -0.98
CA ASP A 178 18.07 -14.94 -0.70
C ASP A 178 16.79 -15.76 -0.89
N PHE A 179 16.94 -17.09 -0.89
CA PHE A 179 15.84 -18.05 -0.89
C PHE A 179 16.09 -19.25 0.04
N VAL A 180 17.24 -19.31 0.72
CA VAL A 180 17.58 -20.39 1.65
C VAL A 180 17.67 -19.91 3.10
N ASP A 181 17.45 -20.82 4.04
CA ASP A 181 17.75 -20.58 5.45
C ASP A 181 19.27 -20.64 5.75
N GLY A 182 19.65 -20.45 7.01
CA GLY A 182 21.04 -20.53 7.45
C GLY A 182 21.68 -21.93 7.31
N ALA A 183 20.90 -22.98 7.03
CA ALA A 183 21.36 -24.33 6.75
C ALA A 183 21.45 -24.64 5.25
N GLY A 184 20.98 -23.72 4.38
CA GLY A 184 20.92 -23.91 2.93
C GLY A 184 19.64 -24.59 2.44
N THR A 185 18.62 -24.73 3.28
CA THR A 185 17.31 -25.28 2.90
C THR A 185 16.55 -24.24 2.07
N PRO A 186 16.07 -24.56 0.85
CA PRO A 186 15.26 -23.63 0.06
C PRO A 186 13.84 -23.49 0.62
N GLY A 187 13.18 -22.40 0.27
CA GLY A 187 11.83 -22.07 0.77
C GLY A 187 11.79 -20.88 1.70
N PHE A 188 12.90 -20.14 1.81
CA PHE A 188 13.02 -18.97 2.68
C PHE A 188 13.29 -17.70 1.87
N PRO A 189 12.33 -17.21 1.04
CA PRO A 189 12.47 -15.92 0.37
C PRO A 189 12.88 -14.84 1.37
N THR A 190 14.03 -14.23 1.10
CA THR A 190 14.54 -13.09 1.87
C THR A 190 14.66 -11.90 0.94
N PHE A 191 14.14 -10.76 1.39
CA PHE A 191 14.18 -9.54 0.62
C PHE A 191 14.47 -8.32 1.48
N VAL A 192 15.17 -7.37 0.87
CA VAL A 192 15.34 -6.03 1.42
C VAL A 192 14.35 -5.09 0.76
N TRP A 193 13.70 -4.25 1.54
CA TRP A 193 12.72 -3.30 1.03
C TRP A 193 12.75 -2.00 1.83
N ALA A 194 12.18 -0.96 1.25
CA ALA A 194 12.00 0.32 1.92
C ALA A 194 10.79 1.03 1.32
N PRO A 195 10.05 1.82 2.12
CA PRO A 195 9.14 2.81 1.57
C PRO A 195 9.88 3.72 0.59
N ILE A 196 9.27 3.98 -0.56
CA ILE A 196 9.70 5.02 -1.48
C ILE A 196 8.55 6.00 -1.62
N ALA A 197 8.84 7.23 -2.02
CA ALA A 197 7.77 8.11 -2.45
C ALA A 197 7.06 7.42 -3.62
N GLY A 198 5.74 7.36 -3.65
CA GLY A 198 5.09 7.30 -4.94
C GLY A 198 5.35 8.62 -5.67
N ASP A 199 4.97 8.71 -6.94
CA ASP A 199 4.51 10.02 -7.45
C ASP A 199 3.26 10.53 -6.68
N PHE A 200 2.83 9.76 -5.65
CA PHE A 200 2.11 10.18 -4.46
C PHE A 200 3.00 9.93 -3.23
N ALA A 201 3.59 10.99 -2.70
CA ALA A 201 4.12 10.93 -1.34
C ALA A 201 2.92 10.70 -0.40
N VAL A 202 2.78 9.49 0.14
CA VAL A 202 2.17 9.33 1.46
C VAL A 202 3.01 10.18 2.39
N ALA A 203 2.35 11.11 3.07
CA ALA A 203 2.97 12.04 3.98
C ALA A 203 3.87 11.27 4.97
N THR A 204 5.19 11.35 4.78
CA THR A 204 6.07 11.25 5.94
C THR A 204 5.67 12.38 6.86
N ALA A 205 5.45 12.07 8.14
CA ALA A 205 5.28 13.08 9.16
C ALA A 205 6.53 13.98 9.16
N LEU A 206 6.48 15.07 8.40
CA LEU A 206 7.41 16.18 8.55
C LEU A 206 7.14 16.73 9.95
N ALA A 207 8.18 16.82 10.76
CA ALA A 207 8.09 17.47 12.06
C ALA A 207 7.72 18.95 11.87
N GLY A 208 6.42 19.26 11.88
CA GLY A 208 5.82 20.57 11.63
C GLY A 208 4.32 20.45 11.33
N ALA A 209 3.54 21.52 11.53
CA ALA A 209 2.11 21.52 11.24
C ALA A 209 1.78 21.57 9.72
N ALA A 210 2.76 22.01 8.90
CA ALA A 210 2.66 22.03 7.44
C ALA A 210 2.74 20.63 6.84
N ARG A 211 1.81 20.35 5.93
CA ARG A 211 1.62 19.09 5.21
C ARG A 211 1.76 19.36 3.72
N GLU A 212 2.34 18.41 3.00
CA GLU A 212 2.41 18.44 1.54
C GLU A 212 2.06 17.06 1.00
N THR A 213 1.30 17.01 -0.09
CA THR A 213 0.94 15.77 -0.77
C THR A 213 0.79 16.01 -2.26
N VAL A 214 0.87 14.95 -3.05
CA VAL A 214 0.43 14.95 -4.44
C VAL A 214 -0.87 14.15 -4.49
N ILE A 215 -1.87 14.62 -5.23
CA ILE A 215 -3.12 13.93 -5.47
C ILE A 215 -3.17 13.50 -6.93
N VAL A 216 -3.42 12.21 -7.18
CA VAL A 216 -3.89 11.72 -8.48
C VAL A 216 -5.31 12.24 -8.66
N ALA A 217 -5.53 13.24 -9.51
CA ALA A 217 -6.87 13.55 -9.98
C ALA A 217 -7.24 12.62 -11.15
N ALA A 218 -8.52 12.32 -11.34
CA ALA A 218 -8.97 11.48 -12.45
C ALA A 218 -8.49 12.04 -13.82
N PRO A 219 -8.28 11.19 -14.85
CA PRO A 219 -7.83 11.65 -16.16
C PRO A 219 -8.78 12.66 -16.82
N LEU A 220 -8.24 13.47 -17.75
CA LEU A 220 -9.04 14.39 -18.55
C LEU A 220 -10.16 13.64 -19.28
N GLY A 221 -11.40 14.07 -19.07
CA GLY A 221 -12.59 13.44 -19.66
C GLY A 221 -13.18 12.28 -18.85
N SER A 222 -12.57 11.90 -17.73
CA SER A 222 -13.18 10.97 -16.78
C SER A 222 -14.37 11.62 -16.06
N SER A 223 -15.36 10.82 -15.69
CA SER A 223 -16.43 11.22 -14.77
C SER A 223 -16.10 10.99 -13.29
N ASP A 224 -14.99 10.29 -13.01
CA ASP A 224 -14.61 9.84 -11.68
C ASP A 224 -13.97 10.97 -10.88
N TRP A 225 -14.11 10.91 -9.55
CA TRP A 225 -13.56 11.90 -8.64
C TRP A 225 -12.69 11.23 -7.60
N VAL A 226 -11.56 11.86 -7.28
CA VAL A 226 -10.71 11.47 -6.15
C VAL A 226 -11.04 12.38 -4.98
N TYR A 227 -11.52 11.78 -3.89
CA TYR A 227 -11.89 12.49 -2.67
C TYR A 227 -10.70 12.58 -1.74
N PHE A 228 -10.51 13.73 -1.10
CA PHE A 228 -9.36 14.01 -0.25
C PHE A 228 -9.77 14.74 1.02
N SER A 229 -9.24 14.27 2.14
CA SER A 229 -9.46 14.86 3.46
C SER A 229 -8.25 15.67 3.88
N LEU A 230 -8.42 16.97 4.10
CA LEU A 230 -7.38 17.84 4.66
C LEU A 230 -7.06 17.44 6.10
N ALA A 231 -8.07 16.91 6.80
CA ALA A 231 -7.99 16.45 8.16
C ALA A 231 -6.98 15.33 8.35
N THR A 232 -7.05 14.30 7.51
CA THR A 232 -6.16 13.13 7.55
C THR A 232 -4.94 13.29 6.64
N GLY A 233 -5.06 14.10 5.59
CA GLY A 233 -4.07 14.17 4.51
C GLY A 233 -4.10 12.98 3.56
N LEU A 234 -5.22 12.24 3.54
CA LEU A 234 -5.37 11.00 2.79
C LEU A 234 -6.58 11.06 1.85
N ALA A 235 -6.57 10.18 0.86
CA ALA A 235 -7.74 9.93 0.03
C ALA A 235 -8.88 9.37 0.89
N ALA A 236 -10.11 9.80 0.57
CA ALA A 236 -11.33 9.31 1.17
C ALA A 236 -12.10 8.44 0.16
N SER A 237 -12.99 7.58 0.66
CA SER A 237 -13.84 6.71 -0.18
C SER A 237 -15.31 6.78 0.28
N PRO A 238 -15.94 7.96 0.18
CA PRO A 238 -17.33 8.13 0.60
C PRO A 238 -18.28 7.27 -0.23
N ALA A 239 -19.14 6.50 0.44
CA ALA A 239 -20.16 5.68 -0.22
C ALA A 239 -21.24 6.53 -0.93
N ASP A 240 -21.55 7.70 -0.37
CA ASP A 240 -22.43 8.71 -0.97
C ASP A 240 -21.75 10.09 -0.84
N PRO A 241 -20.91 10.47 -1.81
CA PRO A 241 -20.13 11.70 -1.73
C PRO A 241 -20.99 12.96 -1.55
N ALA A 242 -22.21 12.98 -2.11
CA ALA A 242 -23.07 14.15 -2.00
C ALA A 242 -23.52 14.43 -0.55
N ASN A 243 -23.49 13.42 0.32
CA ASN A 243 -23.97 13.49 1.70
C ASN A 243 -22.90 13.08 2.74
N ALA A 244 -21.62 13.00 2.36
CA ALA A 244 -20.53 12.60 3.24
C ALA A 244 -19.82 13.81 3.89
N ASP A 245 -19.15 13.57 5.03
CA ASP A 245 -18.39 14.56 5.81
C ASP A 245 -16.93 14.15 6.05
N ASP A 246 -16.48 13.05 5.44
CA ASP A 246 -15.15 12.45 5.60
C ASP A 246 -14.11 12.98 4.59
N TYR A 247 -14.50 13.92 3.72
CA TYR A 247 -13.62 14.56 2.74
C TYR A 247 -13.89 16.06 2.63
N ASP A 248 -12.87 16.81 2.20
CA ASP A 248 -12.95 18.26 2.00
C ASP A 248 -12.95 18.64 0.52
N LEU A 249 -12.11 17.96 -0.26
CA LEU A 249 -11.86 18.24 -1.66
C LEU A 249 -12.20 17.02 -2.53
N ALA A 250 -12.73 17.25 -3.72
CA ALA A 250 -12.86 16.22 -4.75
C ALA A 250 -12.17 16.70 -6.03
N LEU A 251 -11.32 15.86 -6.62
CA LEU A 251 -10.47 16.20 -7.75
C LEU A 251 -10.76 15.34 -8.99
N ASN A 252 -10.94 16.01 -10.13
CA ASN A 252 -11.08 15.41 -11.45
C ASN A 252 -10.28 16.25 -12.44
N PHE A 253 -9.20 15.70 -12.98
CA PHE A 253 -8.21 16.42 -13.78
C PHE A 253 -7.79 17.74 -13.11
N ALA A 254 -8.18 18.88 -13.68
CA ALA A 254 -7.90 20.23 -13.19
C ALA A 254 -9.01 20.79 -12.27
N ASN A 255 -10.13 20.09 -12.15
CA ASN A 255 -11.25 20.54 -11.34
C ASN A 255 -11.00 20.16 -9.88
N ILE A 256 -11.08 21.17 -9.01
CA ILE A 256 -11.08 21.01 -7.55
C ILE A 256 -12.44 21.45 -7.03
N ARG A 257 -13.26 20.49 -6.64
CA ARG A 257 -14.56 20.70 -5.98
C ARG A 257 -14.39 20.73 -4.47
N LEU A 258 -15.23 21.51 -3.82
CA LEU A 258 -15.38 21.53 -2.37
C LEU A 258 -16.53 20.61 -1.95
N ASN A 259 -16.40 19.96 -0.80
CA ASN A 259 -17.53 19.34 -0.09
C ASN A 259 -18.43 20.42 0.54
N GLY A 260 -19.01 21.26 -0.29
CA GLY A 260 -19.83 22.38 0.13
C GLY A 260 -20.59 23.00 -1.03
N GLY A 261 -21.55 23.86 -0.70
CA GLY A 261 -22.41 24.49 -1.70
C GLY A 261 -23.23 23.46 -2.49
N THR A 262 -23.06 23.44 -3.81
CA THR A 262 -23.82 22.54 -4.70
C THR A 262 -23.27 21.11 -4.74
N ASN A 263 -22.01 20.90 -4.32
CA ASN A 263 -21.28 19.65 -4.52
C ASN A 263 -21.11 18.78 -3.26
N GLY A 264 -21.71 19.18 -2.13
CA GLY A 264 -21.70 18.35 -0.92
C GLY A 264 -22.27 19.06 0.31
N THR A 265 -22.59 18.26 1.33
CA THR A 265 -23.18 18.74 2.60
C THR A 265 -22.16 19.11 3.68
N GLY A 266 -20.87 18.86 3.46
CA GLY A 266 -19.82 19.10 4.45
C GLY A 266 -19.61 20.58 4.82
N GLY A 267 -20.22 21.52 4.10
CA GLY A 267 -20.14 22.95 4.40
C GLY A 267 -18.79 23.59 4.09
N VAL A 268 -17.94 22.91 3.31
CA VAL A 268 -16.60 23.40 2.97
C VAL A 268 -16.68 24.67 2.14
N GLY A 269 -15.87 25.66 2.50
CA GLY A 269 -15.74 26.92 1.79
C GLY A 269 -14.30 27.42 1.79
N LEU A 270 -13.99 28.35 0.89
CA LEU A 270 -12.67 28.99 0.81
C LEU A 270 -12.73 30.52 0.76
N VAL A 271 -11.66 31.15 1.25
CA VAL A 271 -11.28 32.54 0.96
C VAL A 271 -9.98 32.49 0.16
N ALA A 272 -9.93 33.15 -0.99
CA ALA A 272 -8.74 33.19 -1.84
C ALA A 272 -7.93 34.48 -1.62
N PHE A 273 -6.61 34.36 -1.73
CA PHE A 273 -5.64 35.43 -1.66
C PHE A 273 -4.74 35.37 -2.90
N ASP A 274 -4.35 36.54 -3.43
CA ASP A 274 -3.51 36.68 -4.62
C ASP A 274 -2.26 37.53 -4.28
N ASP A 275 -1.44 37.05 -3.33
CA ASP A 275 -0.20 37.68 -2.87
C ASP A 275 0.81 36.66 -2.29
N THR A 276 1.90 37.13 -1.66
CA THR A 276 2.96 36.25 -1.10
C THR A 276 2.78 35.92 0.39
N GLY A 277 1.58 36.13 0.95
CA GLY A 277 1.27 36.05 2.37
C GLY A 277 1.01 34.65 2.94
N TYR A 278 1.14 33.58 2.16
CA TYR A 278 0.84 32.20 2.60
C TYR A 278 1.48 31.82 3.94
N ALA A 279 2.77 32.12 4.12
CA ALA A 279 3.51 31.80 5.34
C ALA A 279 2.98 32.58 6.57
N ALA A 280 2.42 33.77 6.37
CA ALA A 280 1.95 34.65 7.43
C ALA A 280 0.49 34.36 7.85
N LEU A 281 -0.27 33.59 7.08
CA LEU A 281 -1.65 33.24 7.38
C LEU A 281 -1.73 32.22 8.53
N ALA A 282 -1.74 32.70 9.77
CA ALA A 282 -1.82 31.86 10.97
C ALA A 282 -3.24 31.74 11.55
N THR A 283 -4.15 32.64 11.16
CA THR A 283 -5.54 32.70 11.64
C THR A 283 -6.48 32.88 10.46
N ALA A 284 -7.56 32.11 10.46
CA ALA A 284 -8.58 32.14 9.43
C ALA A 284 -9.35 33.49 9.41
N PRO A 285 -9.77 34.00 8.24
CA PRO A 285 -10.68 35.15 8.16
C PRO A 285 -12.03 34.85 8.83
N ALA A 286 -12.63 35.86 9.48
CA ALA A 286 -13.95 35.69 10.11
C ALA A 286 -15.13 35.57 9.11
N ALA A 287 -14.92 35.97 7.84
CA ALA A 287 -15.95 35.99 6.81
C ALA A 287 -15.33 35.93 5.41
N GLY A 288 -16.17 35.77 4.39
CA GLY A 288 -15.77 35.78 2.97
C GLY A 288 -15.66 34.40 2.33
N TYR A 289 -15.99 33.33 3.06
CA TYR A 289 -15.99 31.97 2.54
C TYR A 289 -17.01 31.80 1.44
N ILE A 290 -16.55 31.31 0.30
CA ILE A 290 -17.37 30.91 -0.84
C ILE A 290 -17.28 29.39 -1.04
N SER A 291 -18.38 28.78 -1.48
CA SER A 291 -18.44 27.37 -1.86
C SER A 291 -18.80 27.25 -3.34
N ASP A 292 -18.79 26.02 -3.86
CA ASP A 292 -19.13 25.76 -5.25
C ASP A 292 -20.60 26.09 -5.56
N THR A 293 -20.82 26.81 -6.66
CA THR A 293 -22.16 27.19 -7.15
C THR A 293 -22.60 26.40 -8.37
N GLY A 294 -21.79 25.45 -8.83
CA GLY A 294 -22.10 24.60 -9.98
C GLY A 294 -21.30 23.31 -9.99
N THR A 295 -21.73 22.38 -10.83
CA THR A 295 -21.12 21.05 -10.98
C THR A 295 -20.08 20.99 -12.11
N GLY A 296 -20.02 22.00 -13.00
CA GLY A 296 -19.00 22.12 -14.05
C GLY A 296 -17.91 23.14 -13.70
N ASP A 297 -16.88 23.21 -14.55
CA ASP A 297 -15.65 23.98 -14.35
C ASP A 297 -15.87 25.47 -13.97
N SER A 298 -16.94 26.09 -14.50
CA SER A 298 -17.26 27.51 -14.29
C SER A 298 -17.88 27.84 -12.93
N GLY A 299 -18.31 26.83 -12.17
CA GLY A 299 -18.98 27.01 -10.87
C GLY A 299 -18.13 26.65 -9.66
N LEU A 300 -16.84 26.33 -9.85
CA LEU A 300 -15.96 25.86 -8.78
C LEU A 300 -15.26 27.04 -8.09
N ALA A 301 -15.24 27.02 -6.75
CA ALA A 301 -14.72 28.13 -5.95
C ALA A 301 -13.23 28.38 -6.21
N PHE A 302 -12.45 27.32 -6.45
CA PHE A 302 -11.02 27.39 -6.79
C PHE A 302 -10.73 28.11 -8.12
N ASN A 303 -11.71 28.20 -9.02
CA ASN A 303 -11.59 28.85 -10.33
C ASN A 303 -12.09 30.31 -10.34
N THR A 304 -12.56 30.83 -9.21
CA THR A 304 -13.01 32.23 -9.12
C THR A 304 -11.84 33.22 -9.20
N GLY A 305 -12.07 34.46 -9.65
CA GLY A 305 -11.01 35.47 -9.74
C GLY A 305 -9.87 35.05 -10.69
N SER A 306 -8.62 35.12 -10.22
CA SER A 306 -7.44 34.71 -10.99
C SER A 306 -7.32 33.19 -11.22
N GLY A 307 -8.09 32.39 -10.47
CA GLY A 307 -8.04 30.92 -10.51
C GLY A 307 -6.73 30.33 -9.97
N TRP A 308 -6.76 29.05 -9.58
CA TRP A 308 -5.58 28.33 -9.09
C TRP A 308 -4.53 28.06 -10.19
N TYR A 309 -4.91 28.18 -11.45
CA TYR A 309 -4.04 28.04 -12.61
C TYR A 309 -4.39 29.04 -13.70
N THR A 310 -3.45 29.24 -14.62
CA THR A 310 -3.64 29.91 -15.90
C THR A 310 -3.45 28.92 -17.04
N TYR A 311 -4.15 29.13 -18.15
CA TYR A 311 -4.02 28.30 -19.35
C TYR A 311 -3.40 29.12 -20.48
N ASP A 312 -2.26 28.66 -20.98
CA ASP A 312 -1.64 29.21 -22.18
C ASP A 312 -2.19 28.48 -23.41
N PHE A 313 -3.02 29.18 -24.19
CA PHE A 313 -3.64 28.65 -25.40
C PHE A 313 -2.65 28.42 -26.55
N MET A 314 -1.47 29.07 -26.55
CA MET A 314 -0.47 28.90 -27.60
C MET A 314 0.35 27.63 -27.37
N THR A 315 0.67 27.33 -26.11
CA THR A 315 1.48 26.17 -25.73
C THR A 315 0.64 25.00 -25.20
N HIS A 316 -0.67 25.18 -25.08
CA HIS A 316 -1.60 24.25 -24.44
C HIS A 316 -1.12 23.79 -23.05
N THR A 317 -0.51 24.71 -22.30
CA THR A 317 0.09 24.41 -20.99
C THR A 317 -0.72 25.05 -19.87
N MET A 318 -0.96 24.28 -18.81
CA MET A 318 -1.53 24.77 -17.56
C MET A 318 -0.41 25.16 -16.60
N ASN A 319 -0.42 26.41 -16.14
CA ASN A 319 0.57 26.93 -15.19
C ASN A 319 -0.11 27.25 -13.87
N VAL A 320 0.40 26.68 -12.78
CA VAL A 320 -0.08 26.99 -11.42
C VAL A 320 0.11 28.47 -11.12
N ASN A 321 -0.89 29.08 -10.51
CA ASN A 321 -0.81 30.45 -10.02
C ASN A 321 -0.09 30.48 -8.66
N ALA A 322 1.22 30.68 -8.68
CA ALA A 322 2.10 30.56 -7.50
C ALA A 322 1.83 31.62 -6.40
N ASP A 323 1.22 32.75 -6.75
CA ASP A 323 0.84 33.80 -5.80
C ASP A 323 -0.55 33.56 -5.20
N ARG A 324 -1.21 32.45 -5.55
CA ARG A 324 -2.56 32.16 -5.08
C ARG A 324 -2.57 31.10 -3.98
N TYR A 325 -3.23 31.45 -2.88
CA TYR A 325 -3.45 30.55 -1.76
C TYR A 325 -4.80 30.81 -1.11
N TYR A 326 -5.18 29.94 -0.18
CA TYR A 326 -6.53 29.85 0.33
C TYR A 326 -6.55 29.69 1.85
N ALA A 327 -7.54 30.29 2.50
CA ALA A 327 -8.03 29.80 3.79
C ALA A 327 -9.25 28.90 3.52
N ILE A 328 -9.25 27.68 4.03
CA ILE A 328 -10.33 26.69 3.88
C ILE A 328 -11.01 26.50 5.23
N ALA A 329 -12.34 26.56 5.26
CA ALA A 329 -13.15 26.02 6.36
C ALA A 329 -13.50 24.57 5.99
N GLY A 330 -12.93 23.60 6.71
CA GLY A 330 -13.06 22.17 6.41
C GLY A 330 -14.36 21.56 6.95
N ALA A 331 -14.69 20.37 6.45
CA ALA A 331 -15.91 19.64 6.82
C ALA A 331 -15.92 19.21 8.30
N ASP A 332 -14.73 19.07 8.88
CA ASP A 332 -14.50 18.74 10.29
C ASP A 332 -14.60 19.96 11.24
N GLY A 333 -14.93 21.13 10.70
CA GLY A 333 -15.01 22.39 11.45
C GLY A 333 -13.66 23.04 11.76
N ARG A 334 -12.53 22.46 11.31
CA ARG A 334 -11.21 23.09 11.40
C ARG A 334 -10.97 24.03 10.22
N HIS A 335 -9.95 24.86 10.37
CA HIS A 335 -9.51 25.77 9.32
C HIS A 335 -8.11 25.40 8.85
N TYR A 336 -7.86 25.58 7.56
CA TYR A 336 -6.58 25.28 6.93
C TYR A 336 -6.13 26.45 6.07
N LYS A 337 -4.84 26.72 5.98
CA LYS A 337 -4.30 27.40 4.79
C LYS A 337 -3.92 26.34 3.76
N LEU A 338 -4.10 26.63 2.47
CA LEU A 338 -3.80 25.72 1.38
C LEU A 338 -3.25 26.48 0.18
N ARG A 339 -2.26 25.90 -0.52
CA ARG A 339 -1.84 26.33 -1.86
C ARG A 339 -1.60 25.13 -2.76
N VAL A 340 -1.78 25.35 -4.06
CA VAL A 340 -1.38 24.39 -5.09
C VAL A 340 0.04 24.76 -5.51
N ASN A 341 0.99 23.84 -5.40
CA ASN A 341 2.40 24.07 -5.71
C ASN A 341 2.75 23.63 -7.14
N ALA A 342 2.10 22.58 -7.64
CA ALA A 342 2.40 22.01 -8.95
C ALA A 342 1.17 21.33 -9.55
N PHE A 343 1.13 21.30 -10.88
CA PHE A 343 0.18 20.52 -11.66
C PHE A 343 0.89 19.91 -12.85
N HIS A 344 0.83 18.59 -12.97
CA HIS A 344 1.43 17.84 -14.06
C HIS A 344 0.38 16.94 -14.69
N TYR A 345 0.37 16.85 -16.02
CA TYR A 345 -0.48 15.91 -16.72
C TYR A 345 0.14 15.53 -18.06
N GLU A 346 -0.19 14.32 -18.50
CA GLU A 346 0.07 13.85 -19.85
C GLU A 346 -1.26 13.41 -20.50
N SER A 347 -1.32 13.50 -21.82
CA SER A 347 -2.55 13.15 -22.55
C SER A 347 -2.91 11.67 -22.32
N GLY A 348 -4.11 11.42 -21.78
CA GLY A 348 -4.62 10.08 -21.50
C GLY A 348 -4.17 9.51 -20.14
N VAL A 349 -3.46 10.28 -19.33
CA VAL A 349 -3.05 9.92 -17.97
C VAL A 349 -3.82 10.78 -16.96
N ALA A 350 -3.90 10.29 -15.73
CA ALA A 350 -4.37 11.05 -14.59
C ALA A 350 -3.52 12.32 -14.38
N ALA A 351 -4.12 13.37 -13.82
CA ALA A 351 -3.37 14.58 -13.52
C ALA A 351 -2.86 14.58 -12.08
N HIS A 352 -1.67 15.10 -11.85
CA HIS A 352 -1.03 15.13 -10.54
C HIS A 352 -1.06 16.57 -10.00
N LEU A 353 -1.79 16.81 -8.91
CA LEU A 353 -1.80 18.09 -8.19
C LEU A 353 -0.97 18.00 -6.91
N LYS A 354 0.05 18.86 -6.77
CA LYS A 354 0.79 19.00 -5.50
C LYS A 354 0.11 20.05 -4.63
N LEU A 355 -0.40 19.65 -3.47
CA LEU A 355 -1.01 20.53 -2.47
C LEU A 355 -0.10 20.68 -1.26
N GLU A 356 -0.03 21.89 -0.73
CA GLU A 356 0.57 22.20 0.56
C GLU A 356 -0.48 22.86 1.45
N TRP A 357 -0.70 22.32 2.64
CA TRP A 357 -1.70 22.82 3.57
C TRP A 357 -1.29 22.64 5.03
N GLU A 358 -1.87 23.44 5.91
CA GLU A 358 -1.57 23.43 7.34
C GLU A 358 -2.83 23.85 8.10
N PRO A 359 -3.15 23.24 9.26
CA PRO A 359 -4.19 23.75 10.14
C PRO A 359 -3.83 25.15 10.67
N ILE A 360 -4.77 26.09 10.60
CA ILE A 360 -4.64 27.45 11.12
C ILE A 360 -5.65 27.69 12.23
N ALA A 361 -5.40 28.70 13.07
CA ALA A 361 -6.33 29.06 14.14
C ALA A 361 -7.68 29.52 13.56
N ALA A 362 -8.77 29.16 14.25
CA ALA A 362 -10.10 29.70 13.95
C ALA A 362 -10.14 31.23 14.19
N PRO A 363 -11.11 31.95 13.58
CA PRO A 363 -11.21 33.42 13.65
C PRO A 363 -11.33 34.02 15.06
#